data_AF-A0A024SEA2-F1
#
_entry.id   AF-A0A024SEA2-F1
#
_cell.length_a   1.000
_cell.length_b   1.000
_cell.length_c   1.000
_cell.angle_alpha   90.00
_cell.angle_beta   90.00
_cell.angle_gamma   90.00
#
_symmetry.space_group_name_H-M   'P 1'
#
loop_
_entity.id
_entity.type
_entity.pdbx_description
1 polymer ?
#
loop_
_entity_poly.entity_id
_entity_poly.type
_entity_poly.pdbx_seq_one_letter_code
_entity_poly.pdbx_strand_id
1 'polypeptide(L)'
;LLTLVHNNIIRGLVANATLLSYPWNTVCQDDSLSSFSTDKAPSQSSLPFNLQPTELQQKESHHPWLDLIPFPRFRDNVLHKLACSKEWDETELCEDLTGVGKFQLSCSRPGLMIWGENSWDAHNWEVTDEFAHKWHDVLDGCWDLIASSNVWRKRRGE
;
A
#
# COMPACT_ATOMS: atom_id res chain seq x y z
N LEU A 1 18.49 8.03 8.95
CA LEU A 1 17.19 7.39 9.28
C LEU A 1 16.20 7.51 8.13
N LEU A 2 15.94 8.73 7.60
CA LEU A 2 15.01 8.96 6.49
C LEU A 2 15.25 8.07 5.26
N THR A 3 16.49 8.02 4.76
CA THR A 3 16.88 7.17 3.62
C THR A 3 16.67 5.67 3.89
N LEU A 4 16.83 5.22 5.13
CA LEU A 4 16.63 3.81 5.49
C LEU A 4 15.14 3.45 5.45
N VAL A 5 14.28 4.30 6.04
CA VAL A 5 12.83 4.10 6.03
C VAL A 5 12.30 4.13 4.59
N HIS A 6 12.78 5.08 3.78
CA HIS A 6 12.45 5.17 2.36
C HIS A 6 12.88 3.92 1.59
N ASN A 7 14.10 3.43 1.82
CA ASN A 7 14.56 2.17 1.20
C ASN A 7 13.73 0.97 1.65
N ASN A 8 13.26 0.93 2.90
CA ASN A 8 12.46 -0.17 3.42
C ASN A 8 11.09 -0.24 2.75
N ILE A 9 10.39 0.91 2.58
CA ILE A 9 9.08 0.91 1.91
C ILE A 9 9.21 0.44 0.46
N ILE A 10 10.17 0.96 -0.31
CA ILE A 10 10.39 0.53 -1.69
C ILE A 10 10.75 -0.97 -1.78
N ARG A 11 11.66 -1.45 -0.93
CA ARG A 11 12.03 -2.88 -0.89
C ARG A 11 10.84 -3.77 -0.54
N GLY A 12 9.99 -3.35 0.39
CA GLY A 12 8.80 -4.11 0.76
C GLY A 12 7.75 -4.14 -0.35
N LEU A 13 7.53 -3.03 -1.04
CA LEU A 13 6.62 -2.99 -2.20
C LEU A 13 7.13 -3.89 -3.34
N VAL A 14 8.44 -3.86 -3.64
CA VAL A 14 9.06 -4.77 -4.63
C VAL A 14 8.92 -6.24 -4.22
N ALA A 15 9.08 -6.54 -2.94
CA ALA A 15 8.90 -7.91 -2.42
C ALA A 15 7.44 -8.38 -2.56
N ASN A 16 6.46 -7.54 -2.23
CA ASN A 16 5.04 -7.85 -2.42
C ASN A 16 4.71 -8.00 -3.92
N ALA A 17 5.25 -7.16 -4.79
CA ALA A 17 5.08 -7.28 -6.24
C ALA A 17 5.61 -8.62 -6.75
N THR A 18 6.77 -9.06 -6.24
CA THR A 18 7.35 -10.36 -6.58
C THR A 18 6.43 -11.52 -6.15
N LEU A 19 5.87 -11.47 -4.94
CA LEU A 19 4.91 -12.48 -4.47
C LEU A 19 3.64 -12.54 -5.32
N LEU A 20 3.19 -11.38 -5.80
CA LEU A 20 2.02 -11.23 -6.66
C LEU A 20 2.31 -11.50 -8.14
N SER A 21 3.56 -11.85 -8.49
CA SER A 21 4.01 -12.03 -9.86
C SER A 21 3.82 -10.80 -10.75
N TYR A 22 3.92 -9.60 -10.16
CA TYR A 22 3.98 -8.34 -10.90
C TYR A 22 5.44 -7.99 -11.22
N PRO A 23 5.82 -7.89 -12.51
CA PRO A 23 7.05 -7.23 -12.90
C PRO A 23 7.04 -5.78 -12.41
N TRP A 24 8.12 -5.33 -11.76
CA TRP A 24 8.16 -3.97 -11.19
C TRP A 24 7.96 -2.87 -12.25
N ASN A 25 8.44 -3.08 -13.47
CA ASN A 25 8.21 -2.17 -14.59
C ASN A 25 6.71 -2.04 -14.96
N THR A 26 5.91 -3.10 -14.79
CA THR A 26 4.46 -3.04 -14.97
C THR A 26 3.82 -2.18 -13.88
N VAL A 27 4.26 -2.32 -12.63
CA VAL A 27 3.78 -1.48 -11.51
C VAL A 27 4.15 -0.01 -11.71
N CYS A 28 5.24 0.31 -12.43
CA CYS A 28 5.61 1.70 -12.69
C CYS A 28 4.93 2.33 -13.91
N GLN A 29 4.04 1.62 -14.61
CA GLN A 29 3.34 2.13 -15.78
C GLN A 29 1.94 2.64 -15.40
N ASP A 30 1.70 3.94 -15.59
CA ASP A 30 0.45 4.61 -15.19
C ASP A 30 -0.83 3.93 -15.71
N ASP A 31 -0.81 3.36 -16.92
CA ASP A 31 -1.97 2.70 -17.54
C ASP A 31 -2.03 1.18 -17.26
N SER A 32 -1.23 0.68 -16.33
CA SER A 32 -1.23 -0.75 -16.01
C SER A 32 -2.49 -1.16 -15.24
N LEU A 33 -2.97 -2.38 -15.51
CA LEU A 33 -4.17 -2.93 -14.90
C LEU A 33 -3.83 -4.11 -13.99
N SER A 34 -4.44 -4.13 -12.80
CA SER A 34 -4.30 -5.23 -11.86
C SER A 34 -4.75 -6.55 -12.47
N SER A 35 -3.99 -7.61 -12.23
CA SER A 35 -4.38 -8.98 -12.57
C SER A 35 -5.61 -9.43 -11.78
N PHE A 36 -5.86 -8.87 -10.59
CA PHE A 36 -7.00 -9.22 -9.75
C PHE A 36 -8.34 -8.84 -10.36
N SER A 37 -8.40 -7.76 -11.14
CA SER A 37 -9.61 -7.31 -11.84
C SER A 37 -9.75 -7.93 -13.24
N THR A 38 -8.99 -8.98 -13.55
CA THR A 38 -9.01 -9.65 -14.87
C THR A 38 -9.13 -11.17 -14.73
N ASP A 39 -9.40 -11.86 -15.83
CA ASP A 39 -9.43 -13.33 -15.90
C ASP A 39 -8.06 -14.00 -15.60
N LYS A 40 -7.01 -13.19 -15.37
CA LYS A 40 -5.65 -13.66 -15.04
C LYS A 40 -5.34 -13.65 -13.54
N ALA A 41 -6.36 -13.52 -12.69
CA ALA A 41 -6.16 -13.52 -11.25
C ALA A 41 -5.40 -14.79 -10.79
N PRO A 42 -4.31 -14.65 -10.01
CA PRO A 42 -3.59 -15.80 -9.48
C PRO A 42 -4.47 -16.59 -8.50
N SER A 43 -4.14 -17.87 -8.33
CA SER A 43 -4.83 -18.70 -7.34
C SER A 43 -4.65 -18.11 -5.93
N GLN A 44 -5.75 -17.74 -5.28
CA GLN A 44 -5.73 -17.09 -3.95
C GLN A 44 -5.03 -17.95 -2.89
N SER A 45 -5.08 -19.28 -3.03
CA SER A 45 -4.55 -20.24 -2.06
C SER A 45 -3.03 -20.21 -1.90
N SER A 46 -2.27 -19.60 -2.82
CA SER A 46 -0.81 -19.49 -2.72
C SER A 46 -0.34 -18.16 -2.15
N LEU A 47 -1.23 -17.19 -1.95
CA LEU A 47 -0.87 -15.85 -1.49
C LEU A 47 -1.01 -15.72 0.03
N PRO A 48 -0.12 -14.95 0.69
CA PRO A 48 -0.32 -14.54 2.07
C PRO A 48 -1.71 -13.89 2.24
N PHE A 49 -2.39 -14.19 3.35
CA PHE A 49 -3.76 -13.75 3.61
C PHE A 49 -3.99 -12.26 3.32
N ASN A 50 -3.09 -11.40 3.80
CA ASN A 50 -3.19 -9.95 3.65
C ASN A 50 -2.99 -9.43 2.21
N LEU A 51 -2.42 -10.24 1.32
CA LEU A 51 -2.20 -9.94 -0.10
C LEU A 51 -3.20 -10.65 -1.02
N GLN A 52 -4.15 -11.41 -0.48
CA GLN A 52 -5.20 -12.00 -1.29
C GLN A 52 -6.10 -10.88 -1.86
N PRO A 53 -6.62 -11.04 -3.08
CA PRO A 53 -7.56 -10.09 -3.67
C PRO A 53 -8.84 -10.01 -2.84
N THR A 54 -9.35 -8.80 -2.64
CA THR A 54 -10.69 -8.62 -2.07
C THR A 54 -11.77 -8.90 -3.11
N GLU A 55 -13.03 -9.03 -2.68
CA GLU A 55 -14.15 -9.12 -3.62
C GLU A 55 -14.32 -7.86 -4.47
N LEU A 56 -13.98 -6.69 -3.92
CA LEU A 56 -14.12 -5.42 -4.63
C LEU A 56 -13.03 -5.28 -5.70
N GLN A 57 -11.79 -5.66 -5.37
CA GLN A 57 -10.68 -5.68 -6.34
C GLN A 57 -10.93 -6.63 -7.52
N GLN A 58 -11.72 -7.69 -7.34
CA GLN A 58 -12.09 -8.58 -8.42
C GLN A 58 -13.15 -8.00 -9.37
N LYS A 59 -13.87 -6.97 -8.94
CA LYS A 59 -14.99 -6.35 -9.68
C LYS A 59 -14.59 -5.01 -10.31
N GLU A 60 -13.72 -4.27 -9.64
CA GLU A 60 -13.34 -2.91 -10.03
C GLU A 60 -11.97 -2.89 -10.70
N SER A 61 -11.89 -2.31 -11.89
CA SER A 61 -10.61 -2.06 -12.57
C SER A 61 -9.76 -1.07 -11.78
N HIS A 62 -8.50 -1.41 -11.52
CA HIS A 62 -7.58 -0.57 -10.75
C HIS A 62 -6.12 -0.86 -11.10
N HIS A 63 -5.23 0.02 -10.69
CA HIS A 63 -3.80 -0.10 -10.93
C HIS A 63 -3.13 -1.10 -9.93
N PRO A 64 -2.16 -1.93 -10.37
CA PRO A 64 -1.55 -2.98 -9.54
C PRO A 64 -0.74 -2.49 -8.34
N TRP A 65 -0.36 -1.20 -8.27
CA TRP A 65 0.33 -0.64 -7.09
C TRP A 65 -0.50 -0.85 -5.82
N LEU A 66 -1.84 -0.79 -5.92
CA LEU A 66 -2.74 -0.94 -4.79
C LEU A 66 -2.68 -2.34 -4.18
N ASP A 67 -2.46 -3.37 -5.03
CA ASP A 67 -2.34 -4.77 -4.59
C ASP A 67 -1.13 -5.01 -3.70
N LEU A 68 -0.11 -4.15 -3.79
CA LEU A 68 1.12 -4.29 -3.03
C LEU A 68 0.94 -3.95 -1.55
N ILE A 69 -0.18 -3.31 -1.18
CA ILE A 69 -0.48 -2.88 0.18
C ILE A 69 -1.19 -4.01 0.94
N PRO A 70 -0.59 -4.58 2.00
CA PRO A 70 -1.10 -5.79 2.67
C PRO A 70 -2.22 -5.49 3.67
N PHE A 71 -3.17 -4.64 3.27
CA PHE A 71 -4.30 -4.22 4.08
C PHE A 71 -5.58 -4.27 3.25
N PRO A 72 -6.34 -5.38 3.28
CA PRO A 72 -7.57 -5.53 2.50
C PRO A 72 -8.55 -4.36 2.66
N ARG A 73 -8.78 -3.89 3.90
CA ARG A 73 -9.67 -2.76 4.18
C ARG A 73 -9.17 -1.45 3.55
N PHE A 74 -7.87 -1.18 3.63
CA PHE A 74 -7.27 0.01 3.01
C PHE A 74 -7.49 0.00 1.49
N ARG A 75 -7.23 -1.15 0.85
CA ARG A 75 -7.43 -1.33 -0.60
C ARG A 75 -8.89 -1.08 -1.00
N ASP A 76 -9.83 -1.65 -0.26
CA ASP A 76 -11.26 -1.42 -0.52
C ASP A 76 -11.67 0.05 -0.33
N ASN A 77 -11.15 0.72 0.69
CA ASN A 77 -11.44 2.14 0.92
C ASN A 77 -10.93 3.02 -0.22
N VAL A 78 -9.72 2.75 -0.74
CA VAL A 78 -9.15 3.43 -1.90
C VAL A 78 -10.04 3.22 -3.14
N LEU A 79 -10.44 1.98 -3.43
CA LEU A 79 -11.34 1.70 -4.56
C LEU A 79 -12.68 2.42 -4.44
N HIS A 80 -13.26 2.46 -3.25
CA HIS A 80 -14.49 3.21 -3.02
C HIS A 80 -14.33 4.72 -3.29
N LYS A 81 -13.17 5.31 -2.95
CA LYS A 81 -12.91 6.72 -3.24
C LYS A 81 -12.75 6.97 -4.73
N LEU A 82 -12.01 6.11 -5.44
CA LEU A 82 -11.85 6.18 -6.90
C LEU A 82 -13.20 6.07 -7.63
N ALA A 83 -14.09 5.20 -7.17
CA ALA A 83 -15.41 5.03 -7.76
C ALA A 83 -16.35 6.23 -7.49
N CYS A 84 -16.27 6.83 -6.30
CA CYS A 84 -17.18 7.89 -5.88
C CYS A 84 -16.75 9.31 -6.29
N SER A 85 -15.45 9.55 -6.51
CA SER A 85 -14.92 10.89 -6.76
C SER A 85 -13.85 10.91 -7.84
N LYS A 86 -14.14 11.61 -8.94
CA LYS A 86 -13.17 11.86 -10.02
C LYS A 86 -12.09 12.89 -9.64
N GLU A 87 -12.34 13.68 -8.60
CA GLU A 87 -11.42 14.72 -8.12
C GLU A 87 -10.45 14.16 -7.06
N TRP A 88 -10.60 12.90 -6.66
CA TRP A 88 -9.72 12.29 -5.68
C TRP A 88 -8.39 11.92 -6.32
N ASP A 89 -7.30 12.50 -5.79
CA ASP A 89 -5.97 12.38 -6.36
C ASP A 89 -5.25 11.12 -5.84
N GLU A 90 -5.38 10.03 -6.61
CA GLU A 90 -4.64 8.78 -6.37
C GLU A 90 -3.12 8.96 -6.44
N THR A 91 -2.66 9.89 -7.28
CA THR A 91 -1.23 10.17 -7.45
C THR A 91 -0.69 10.79 -6.17
N GLU A 92 -1.40 11.77 -5.60
CA GLU A 92 -1.05 12.40 -4.32
C GLU A 92 -1.01 11.37 -3.18
N LEU A 93 -1.97 10.45 -3.12
CA LEU A 93 -1.95 9.36 -2.14
C LEU A 93 -0.70 8.49 -2.27
N CYS A 94 -0.35 8.10 -3.49
CA CYS A 94 0.82 7.26 -3.77
C CYS A 94 2.13 7.97 -3.39
N GLU A 95 2.25 9.26 -3.71
CA GLU A 95 3.41 10.08 -3.36
C GLU A 95 3.56 10.21 -1.84
N ASP A 96 2.48 10.50 -1.12
CA ASP A 96 2.49 10.61 0.34
C ASP A 96 2.77 9.27 1.03
N LEU A 97 2.26 8.17 0.48
CA LEU A 97 2.47 6.82 1.02
C LEU A 97 3.94 6.42 0.93
N THR A 98 4.55 6.63 -0.24
CA THR A 98 5.92 6.19 -0.55
C THR A 98 6.98 7.21 -0.19
N GLY A 99 6.60 8.47 0.03
CA GLY A 99 7.52 9.59 0.22
C GLY A 99 8.37 9.88 -1.02
N VAL A 100 7.98 9.37 -2.20
CA VAL A 100 8.63 9.63 -3.49
C VAL A 100 7.82 10.72 -4.19
N GLY A 101 8.36 11.92 -4.29
CA GLY A 101 7.68 13.01 -5.00
C GLY A 101 7.63 12.77 -6.51
N LYS A 102 6.73 13.50 -7.19
CA LYS A 102 6.67 13.59 -8.65
C LYS A 102 8.09 13.77 -9.23
N PHE A 103 8.46 12.90 -10.18
CA PHE A 103 9.79 12.82 -10.82
C PHE A 103 10.95 12.25 -9.99
N GLN A 104 10.71 11.71 -8.78
CA GLN A 104 11.75 11.14 -7.91
C GLN A 104 12.89 12.13 -7.54
N LEU A 105 12.63 13.44 -7.68
CA LEU A 105 13.63 14.50 -7.47
C LEU A 105 13.81 14.88 -5.99
N SER A 106 12.89 14.43 -5.13
CA SER A 106 12.97 14.61 -3.68
C SER A 106 12.38 13.40 -2.95
N CYS A 107 12.99 13.05 -1.81
CA CYS A 107 12.47 12.03 -0.90
C CYS A 107 11.98 12.75 0.37
N SER A 108 10.68 12.67 0.64
CA SER A 108 10.10 13.04 1.93
C SER A 108 10.02 11.80 2.83
N ARG A 109 9.54 11.99 4.07
CA ARG A 109 9.27 10.86 4.95
C ARG A 109 8.03 10.13 4.40
N PRO A 110 8.11 8.81 4.12
CA PRO A 110 6.95 8.07 3.65
C PRO A 110 5.89 8.01 4.75
N GLY A 111 4.63 8.10 4.34
CA GLY A 111 3.47 7.98 5.21
C GLY A 111 3.24 6.57 5.74
N LEU A 112 3.74 5.55 5.03
CA LEU A 112 3.84 4.18 5.51
C LEU A 112 5.31 3.76 5.67
N MET A 113 5.62 3.13 6.79
CA MET A 113 6.95 2.64 7.13
C MET A 113 6.90 1.13 7.31
N ILE A 114 7.96 0.44 6.88
CA ILE A 114 8.14 -0.99 7.09
C ILE A 114 9.35 -1.22 8.01
N TRP A 115 9.10 -1.86 9.14
CA TRP A 115 10.10 -2.14 10.18
C TRP A 115 10.65 -3.57 10.13
N GLY A 116 9.89 -4.53 9.60
CA GLY A 116 10.28 -5.94 9.50
C GLY A 116 10.59 -6.38 8.07
N GLU A 117 11.10 -7.60 7.92
CA GLU A 117 11.51 -8.15 6.62
C GLU A 117 10.33 -8.63 5.77
N ASN A 118 9.24 -9.09 6.40
CA ASN A 118 8.08 -9.66 5.73
C ASN A 118 7.06 -8.56 5.43
N SER A 119 7.14 -7.97 4.24
CA SER A 119 6.26 -6.87 3.81
C SER A 119 4.80 -7.26 3.60
N TRP A 120 4.46 -8.55 3.57
CA TRP A 120 3.08 -9.04 3.53
C TRP A 120 2.43 -9.18 4.92
N ASP A 121 3.22 -9.06 5.99
CA ASP A 121 2.73 -9.14 7.36
C ASP A 121 2.41 -7.74 7.90
N ALA A 122 1.13 -7.53 8.25
CA ALA A 122 0.59 -6.28 8.75
C ALA A 122 1.36 -5.73 9.98
N HIS A 123 1.90 -6.61 10.84
CA HIS A 123 2.61 -6.23 12.06
C HIS A 123 3.96 -5.55 11.81
N ASN A 124 4.44 -5.57 10.56
CA ASN A 124 5.69 -4.92 10.18
C ASN A 124 5.49 -3.49 9.68
N TRP A 125 4.24 -3.02 9.60
CA TRP A 125 3.93 -1.70 9.04
C TRP A 125 3.57 -0.70 10.13
N GLU A 126 3.87 0.56 9.86
CA GLU A 126 3.42 1.69 10.66
C GLU A 126 2.96 2.82 9.75
N VAL A 127 1.84 3.44 10.08
CA VAL A 127 1.39 4.69 9.47
C VAL A 127 1.85 5.88 10.29
N THR A 128 2.40 6.91 9.64
CA THR A 128 2.80 8.15 10.32
C THR A 128 1.59 8.99 10.73
N ASP A 129 1.76 9.87 11.72
CA ASP A 129 0.68 10.72 12.21
C ASP A 129 0.19 11.69 11.12
N GLU A 130 1.10 12.23 10.31
CA GLU A 130 0.76 13.15 9.23
C GLU A 130 -0.09 12.48 8.15
N PHE A 131 0.30 11.27 7.73
CA PHE A 131 -0.47 10.49 6.77
C PHE A 131 -1.83 10.11 7.37
N ALA A 132 -1.86 9.69 8.64
CA ALA A 132 -3.09 9.33 9.31
C ALA A 132 -4.08 10.49 9.42
N HIS A 133 -3.62 11.72 9.62
CA HIS A 133 -4.49 12.89 9.64
C HIS A 133 -5.03 13.23 8.24
N LYS A 134 -4.15 13.29 7.23
CA LYS A 134 -4.53 13.67 5.86
C LYS A 134 -5.43 12.63 5.20
N TRP A 135 -5.07 11.37 5.33
CA TRP A 135 -5.69 10.23 4.64
C TRP A 135 -6.54 9.37 5.59
N HIS A 136 -7.10 9.96 6.65
CA HIS A 136 -7.89 9.24 7.67
C HIS A 136 -9.01 8.38 7.06
N ASP A 137 -9.67 8.89 6.01
CA ASP A 137 -10.76 8.18 5.33
C ASP A 137 -10.32 6.83 4.72
N VAL A 138 -9.12 6.73 4.14
CA VAL A 138 -8.65 5.45 3.58
C VAL A 138 -8.15 4.49 4.67
N LEU A 139 -7.90 5.00 5.89
CA LEU A 139 -7.54 4.21 7.06
C LEU A 139 -8.74 3.76 7.89
N ASP A 140 -9.96 4.18 7.55
CA ASP A 140 -11.15 3.81 8.30
C ASP A 140 -11.30 2.27 8.37
N GLY A 141 -11.50 1.75 9.57
CA GLY A 141 -11.56 0.31 9.84
C GLY A 141 -10.25 -0.47 9.66
N CYS A 142 -9.10 0.16 9.40
CA CYS A 142 -7.80 -0.51 9.25
C CYS A 142 -7.16 -0.85 10.62
N TRP A 143 -7.87 -1.59 11.46
CA TRP A 143 -7.50 -1.82 12.86
C TRP A 143 -6.12 -2.46 13.03
N ASP A 144 -5.74 -3.39 12.16
CA ASP A 144 -4.44 -4.07 12.23
C ASP A 144 -3.27 -3.11 11.97
N LEU A 145 -3.42 -2.18 11.01
CA LEU A 145 -2.41 -1.16 10.72
C LEU A 145 -2.27 -0.20 11.90
N ILE A 146 -3.39 0.25 12.49
CA ILE A 146 -3.39 1.14 13.66
C ILE A 146 -2.77 0.43 14.87
N ALA A 147 -3.13 -0.83 15.12
CA ALA A 147 -2.57 -1.63 16.20
C ALA A 147 -1.05 -1.82 16.03
N SER A 148 -0.60 -2.20 14.83
CA SER A 148 0.82 -2.33 14.50
C SER A 148 1.58 -1.03 14.71
N SER A 149 1.01 0.09 14.24
CA SER A 149 1.61 1.42 14.42
C SER A 149 1.82 1.75 15.89
N ASN A 150 0.83 1.50 16.74
CA ASN A 150 0.93 1.73 18.18
C ASN A 150 1.98 0.84 18.86
N VAL A 151 2.17 -0.39 18.40
CA VAL A 151 3.25 -1.27 18.88
C VAL A 151 4.63 -0.69 18.57
N TRP A 152 4.83 -0.19 17.35
CA TRP A 152 6.11 0.40 16.94
C TRP A 152 6.41 1.73 17.62
N ARG A 153 5.42 2.63 17.74
CA ARG A 153 5.52 3.86 18.54
C ARG A 153 5.94 3.56 19.98
N LYS A 154 5.24 2.63 20.64
CA LYS A 154 5.56 2.20 22.01
C LYS A 154 6.97 1.65 22.14
N ARG A 155 7.47 0.89 21.16
CA ARG A 155 8.85 0.36 21.16
C ARG A 155 9.91 1.47 21.09
N ARG A 156 9.57 2.62 20.50
CA ARG A 156 10.43 3.81 20.46
C ARG A 156 10.27 4.74 21.66
N GLY A 157 9.29 4.49 22.52
CA GLY A 157 8.99 5.33 23.68
C GLY A 157 8.14 6.55 23.35
N GLU A 158 7.38 6.49 22.25
CA GLU A 158 6.32 7.44 21.89
C GLU A 158 4.99 7.06 22.58
#